data_AF-A0A939DGF1-F1
#
_entry.id   AF-A0A939DGF1-F1
#
_cell.length_a   1.000
_cell.length_b   1.000
_cell.length_c   1.000
_cell.angle_alpha   90.00
_cell.angle_beta   90.00
_cell.angle_gamma   90.00
#
_symmetry.space_group_name_H-M   'P 1'
#
loop_
_entity.id
_entity.type
_entity.pdbx_description
1 polymer ?
#
loop_
_entity_poly.entity_id
_entity_poly.type
_entity_poly.pdbx_seq_one_letter_code
_entity_poly.pdbx_strand_id
1 'polypeptide(L)'
;MNDNNWMDRAVEHSSRDLASRISRRSLLGRLGQWMAGAAMLPLLPVARFAEGAAINEDRSPQNWNDPQKCDYWAYCGTNGYLCSCCGGTSSKCPPGTEPSPISWIGTCRNPADGKHYVISYTDCCGAAQCGRCACDRDEGATPRYLPQRTNMITWCYGGVSSTYNCTVSRLMSVAEVAK
;
A
#
# COMPACT_ATOMS: atom_id res chain seq x y z
N MET A 1 37.70 -49.65 -31.39
CA MET A 1 37.48 -48.30 -30.84
C MET A 1 36.88 -47.45 -31.95
N ASN A 2 35.61 -47.06 -31.83
CA ASN A 2 34.91 -46.31 -32.87
C ASN A 2 34.55 -44.95 -32.26
N ASP A 3 35.42 -43.95 -32.48
CA ASP A 3 35.24 -42.61 -31.93
C ASP A 3 34.10 -41.91 -32.65
N ASN A 4 33.06 -41.58 -31.89
CA ASN A 4 31.78 -41.04 -32.39
C ASN A 4 31.91 -39.53 -32.72
N ASN A 5 32.80 -39.21 -33.67
CA ASN A 5 33.22 -37.87 -34.09
C ASN A 5 32.15 -37.09 -34.91
N TRP A 6 30.88 -37.51 -34.84
CA TRP A 6 29.79 -36.85 -35.56
C TRP A 6 29.20 -35.69 -34.76
N MET A 7 29.15 -35.82 -33.43
CA MET A 7 28.69 -34.75 -32.54
C MET A 7 29.68 -33.59 -32.55
N ASP A 8 30.98 -33.88 -32.45
CA ASP A 8 32.03 -32.86 -32.49
C ASP A 8 32.01 -32.10 -33.81
N ARG A 9 31.84 -32.80 -34.95
CA ARG A 9 31.71 -32.16 -36.27
C ARG A 9 30.43 -31.35 -36.40
N ALA A 10 29.31 -31.82 -35.84
CA ALA A 10 28.04 -31.08 -35.87
C ALA A 10 28.13 -29.79 -35.05
N VAL A 11 28.78 -29.85 -33.87
CA VAL A 11 29.03 -28.69 -33.02
C VAL A 11 30.03 -27.73 -33.67
N GLU A 12 31.07 -28.24 -34.31
CA GLU A 12 32.05 -27.42 -35.03
C GLU A 12 31.41 -26.67 -36.20
N HIS A 13 30.64 -27.37 -37.05
CA HIS A 13 29.92 -26.75 -38.15
C HIS A 13 28.94 -25.69 -37.65
N SER A 14 28.17 -26.00 -36.60
CA SER A 14 27.20 -25.06 -36.01
C SER A 14 27.91 -23.83 -35.43
N SER A 15 29.06 -24.01 -34.78
CA SER A 15 29.85 -22.92 -34.20
C SER A 15 30.46 -22.02 -35.28
N ARG A 16 30.96 -22.58 -36.38
CA ARG A 16 31.52 -21.82 -37.52
C ARG A 16 30.44 -21.09 -38.31
N ASP A 17 29.25 -21.68 -38.46
CA ASP A 17 28.09 -21.03 -39.08
C ASP A 17 27.53 -19.90 -38.21
N LEU A 18 27.45 -20.09 -36.89
CA LEU A 18 27.05 -19.03 -35.96
C LEU A 18 28.05 -17.87 -35.95
N ALA A 19 29.35 -18.16 -35.96
CA ALA A 19 30.39 -17.14 -35.99
C ALA A 19 30.41 -16.32 -37.29
N SER A 20 30.05 -16.93 -38.42
CA SER A 20 29.98 -16.23 -39.71
C SER A 20 28.68 -15.44 -39.91
N ARG A 21 27.58 -15.84 -39.24
CA ARG A 21 26.25 -15.20 -39.42
C ARG A 21 25.86 -14.24 -38.30
N ILE A 22 26.42 -14.37 -37.09
CA ILE A 22 26.10 -13.48 -35.96
C ILE A 22 27.03 -12.27 -35.98
N SER A 23 26.55 -11.17 -36.57
CA SER A 23 27.16 -9.86 -36.40
C SER A 23 26.94 -9.37 -34.97
N ARG A 24 28.02 -8.96 -34.28
CA ARG A 24 27.99 -8.39 -32.92
C ARG A 24 26.98 -7.24 -32.77
N ARG A 25 26.72 -6.50 -33.86
CA ARG A 25 25.78 -5.39 -33.91
C ARG A 25 24.31 -5.85 -33.91
N SER A 26 24.00 -7.02 -34.49
CA SER A 26 22.65 -7.58 -34.50
C SER A 26 22.30 -8.25 -33.16
N LEU A 27 23.28 -8.89 -32.52
CA LEU A 27 23.08 -9.53 -31.21
C LEU A 27 22.71 -8.50 -30.14
N LEU A 28 23.48 -7.41 -30.02
CA LEU A 28 23.22 -6.35 -29.03
C LEU A 28 21.89 -5.63 -29.29
N GLY A 29 21.55 -5.39 -30.56
CA GLY A 29 20.26 -4.81 -30.92
C GLY A 29 19.08 -5.68 -30.48
N ARG A 30 19.14 -7.00 -30.73
CA ARG A 30 18.07 -7.93 -30.31
C ARG A 30 17.99 -8.05 -28.79
N LEU A 31 19.12 -8.08 -28.08
CA LEU A 31 19.15 -8.15 -26.61
C LEU A 31 18.57 -6.88 -25.96
N GLY A 32 18.90 -5.70 -26.50
CA GLY A 32 18.29 -4.43 -26.07
C GLY A 32 16.78 -4.38 -26.33
N GLN A 33 16.33 -4.92 -27.47
CA GLN A 33 14.91 -4.97 -27.82
C GLN A 33 14.11 -5.89 -26.88
N TRP A 34 14.70 -6.99 -26.41
CA TRP A 34 14.10 -7.86 -25.39
C TRP A 34 14.00 -7.19 -24.02
N MET A 35 15.05 -6.50 -23.56
CA MET A 35 15.02 -5.80 -22.27
C MET A 35 14.01 -4.64 -22.25
N ALA A 36 13.93 -3.86 -23.33
CA ALA A 36 12.91 -2.82 -23.46
C ALA A 36 11.49 -3.41 -23.55
N GLY A 37 11.33 -4.57 -24.22
CA GLY A 37 10.06 -5.30 -24.29
C GLY A 37 9.58 -5.82 -22.93
N ALA A 38 10.48 -6.30 -22.09
CA ALA A 38 10.14 -6.79 -20.75
C ALA A 38 9.66 -5.66 -19.81
N ALA A 39 10.14 -4.43 -19.99
CA ALA A 39 9.66 -3.27 -19.23
C ALA A 39 8.24 -2.82 -19.62
N MET A 40 7.73 -3.27 -20.77
CA MET A 40 6.34 -3.04 -21.20
C MET A 40 5.40 -4.16 -20.76
N LEU A 41 5.90 -5.23 -20.12
CA LEU A 41 5.02 -6.17 -19.45
C LEU A 41 4.37 -5.44 -18.26
N PRO A 42 3.03 -5.30 -18.24
CA PRO A 42 2.38 -4.75 -17.07
C PRO A 42 2.73 -5.65 -15.89
N LEU A 43 3.34 -5.05 -14.85
CA LEU A 43 3.50 -5.70 -13.56
C LEU A 43 2.12 -6.25 -13.18
N LEU A 44 2.02 -7.57 -13.04
CA LEU A 44 0.76 -8.26 -12.78
C LEU A 44 0.00 -7.56 -11.64
N PRO A 45 -1.34 -7.48 -11.71
CA PRO A 45 -2.12 -6.96 -10.60
C PRO A 45 -1.84 -7.83 -9.38
N VAL A 46 -1.30 -7.23 -8.32
CA VAL A 46 -1.23 -7.88 -7.01
C VAL A 46 -2.67 -8.14 -6.59
N ALA A 47 -3.09 -9.41 -6.62
CA ALA A 47 -4.39 -9.83 -6.16
C ALA A 47 -4.52 -9.45 -4.69
N ARG A 48 -5.30 -8.40 -4.41
CA ARG A 48 -5.76 -8.12 -3.05
C ARG A 48 -6.68 -9.28 -2.67
N PHE A 49 -6.25 -10.09 -1.71
CA PHE A 49 -7.15 -11.01 -1.02
C PHE A 49 -8.33 -10.20 -0.48
N ALA A 50 -9.50 -10.37 -1.11
CA ALA A 50 -10.77 -9.96 -0.57
C ALA A 50 -11.20 -11.04 0.44
N GLU A 51 -10.56 -11.04 1.61
CA GLU A 51 -11.13 -11.74 2.76
C GLU A 51 -12.28 -10.89 3.29
N GLY A 52 -13.48 -11.29 2.89
CA GLY A 52 -14.71 -10.89 3.55
C GLY A 52 -14.73 -11.45 4.97
N ALA A 53 -14.14 -10.71 5.91
CA ALA A 53 -14.43 -10.89 7.32
C ALA A 53 -15.76 -10.19 7.63
N ALA A 54 -16.85 -10.94 7.48
CA ALA A 54 -18.10 -10.61 8.14
C ALA A 54 -17.93 -10.86 9.63
N ILE A 55 -17.96 -9.80 10.45
CA ILE A 55 -18.31 -9.88 11.87
C ILE A 55 -18.95 -8.56 12.34
N ASN A 56 -20.22 -8.73 12.73
CA ASN A 56 -21.00 -8.05 13.76
C ASN A 56 -21.65 -6.67 13.47
N GLU A 57 -22.96 -6.77 13.22
CA GLU A 57 -24.05 -6.01 13.87
C GLU A 57 -23.61 -5.17 15.08
N ASP A 58 -23.61 -3.86 14.90
CA ASP A 58 -24.43 -2.89 15.64
C ASP A 58 -23.90 -1.49 15.29
N ARG A 59 -24.46 -0.85 14.26
CA ARG A 59 -24.15 0.54 13.95
C ARG A 59 -25.42 1.33 13.87
N SER A 60 -25.78 1.88 15.03
CA SER A 60 -26.78 2.93 15.19
C SER A 60 -26.66 3.98 14.06
N PRO A 61 -27.78 4.48 13.49
CA PRO A 61 -27.76 5.30 12.28
C PRO A 61 -27.19 6.72 12.43
N GLN A 62 -26.72 7.15 13.61
CA GLN A 62 -26.75 8.60 13.90
C GLN A 62 -25.43 9.37 13.73
N ASN A 63 -24.24 8.76 13.74
CA ASN A 63 -22.99 9.53 13.86
C ASN A 63 -21.91 9.21 12.82
N TRP A 64 -22.24 8.58 11.70
CA TRP A 64 -21.26 8.25 10.65
C TRP A 64 -20.60 9.49 10.02
N ASN A 65 -21.15 10.68 10.24
CA ASN A 65 -20.64 11.96 9.75
C ASN A 65 -20.06 12.88 10.85
N ASP A 66 -19.96 12.41 12.10
CA ASP A 66 -19.37 13.18 13.20
C ASP A 66 -17.88 12.82 13.37
N PRO A 67 -16.93 13.70 13.00
CA PRO A 67 -15.51 13.41 13.08
C PRO A 67 -14.98 13.29 14.51
N GLN A 68 -15.77 13.53 15.56
CA GLN A 68 -15.38 13.30 16.95
C GLN A 68 -15.85 11.93 17.49
N LYS A 69 -16.44 11.09 16.65
CA LYS A 69 -16.90 9.73 17.00
C LYS A 69 -16.11 8.69 16.22
N CYS A 70 -15.82 7.56 16.87
CA CYS A 70 -15.13 6.43 16.22
C CYS A 70 -15.94 5.81 15.07
N ASP A 71 -17.25 6.04 15.03
CA ASP A 71 -18.14 5.59 13.96
C ASP A 71 -18.15 6.47 12.71
N TYR A 72 -17.41 7.59 12.73
CA TYR A 72 -17.18 8.35 11.50
C TYR A 72 -16.63 7.42 10.42
N TRP A 73 -17.26 7.44 9.25
CA TRP A 73 -17.06 6.40 8.24
C TRP A 73 -15.59 6.28 7.77
N ALA A 74 -14.84 7.39 7.76
CA ALA A 74 -13.44 7.41 7.35
C ALA A 74 -12.46 6.96 8.44
N TYR A 75 -12.96 6.49 9.59
CA TYR A 75 -12.18 5.92 10.70
C TYR A 75 -12.24 4.39 10.74
N CYS A 76 -12.64 3.74 9.64
CA CYS A 76 -12.82 2.28 9.60
C CYS A 76 -11.57 1.46 10.02
N GLY A 77 -10.38 2.03 9.82
CA GLY A 77 -9.08 1.44 10.12
C GLY A 77 -8.20 2.32 11.02
N THR A 78 -8.79 3.23 11.80
CA THR A 78 -8.04 4.12 12.70
C THR A 78 -7.67 3.42 14.01
N ASN A 79 -6.52 3.74 14.58
CA ASN A 79 -6.12 3.28 15.91
C ASN A 79 -5.47 4.44 16.68
N GLY A 80 -5.83 4.61 17.94
CA GLY A 80 -5.32 5.64 18.83
C GLY A 80 -6.32 6.76 19.08
N TYR A 81 -5.87 8.01 19.08
CA TYR A 81 -6.70 9.19 19.40
C TYR A 81 -7.08 9.97 18.15
N LEU A 82 -8.33 10.43 18.05
CA LEU A 82 -8.78 11.26 16.93
C LEU A 82 -8.28 12.70 17.05
N CYS A 83 -7.53 13.20 16.07
CA CYS A 83 -7.02 14.57 16.10
C CYS A 83 -8.11 15.66 16.13
N SER A 84 -9.33 15.36 15.67
CA SER A 84 -10.52 16.20 15.77
C SER A 84 -10.94 16.52 17.21
N CYS A 85 -10.48 15.73 18.19
CA CYS A 85 -10.73 15.97 19.63
C CYS A 85 -9.58 16.71 20.33
N CYS A 86 -8.51 17.02 19.57
CA CYS A 86 -7.21 17.45 20.10
C CYS A 86 -6.78 18.83 19.58
N GLY A 87 -7.71 19.62 19.02
CA GLY A 87 -7.40 20.91 18.38
C GLY A 87 -6.98 20.81 16.90
N GLY A 88 -7.00 19.61 16.32
CA GLY A 88 -6.91 19.39 14.88
C GLY A 88 -8.29 19.23 14.24
N THR A 89 -8.32 18.68 13.03
CA THR A 89 -9.54 18.24 12.35
C THR A 89 -9.43 16.76 11.99
N SER A 90 -10.42 16.21 11.30
CA SER A 90 -10.30 14.85 10.75
C SER A 90 -9.12 14.68 9.79
N SER A 91 -8.62 15.75 9.15
CA SER A 91 -7.57 15.68 8.11
C SER A 91 -6.34 16.57 8.37
N LYS A 92 -6.37 17.39 9.43
CA LYS A 92 -5.28 18.32 9.79
C LYS A 92 -4.81 18.11 11.22
N CYS A 93 -3.50 18.10 11.40
CA CYS A 93 -2.88 17.93 12.71
C CYS A 93 -3.15 19.12 13.65
N PRO A 94 -3.21 18.90 14.97
CA PRO A 94 -3.24 19.97 15.95
C PRO A 94 -2.01 20.90 15.85
N PRO A 95 -2.14 22.19 16.21
CA PRO A 95 -1.00 23.08 16.36
C PRO A 95 0.06 22.50 17.31
N GLY A 96 1.35 22.68 16.97
CA GLY A 96 2.46 22.16 17.77
C GLY A 96 2.76 20.68 17.56
N THR A 97 2.06 20.01 16.63
CA THR A 97 2.41 18.66 16.17
C THR A 97 2.77 18.64 14.71
N GLU A 98 3.51 17.62 14.30
CA GLU A 98 3.97 17.44 12.93
C GLU A 98 3.34 16.19 12.30
N PRO A 99 2.75 16.27 11.10
CA PRO A 99 2.26 15.09 10.42
C PRO A 99 3.43 14.17 10.04
N SER A 100 3.28 12.87 10.29
CA SER A 100 4.24 11.89 9.82
C SER A 100 4.35 11.90 8.28
N PRO A 101 5.55 11.70 7.71
CA PRO A 101 5.73 11.53 6.27
C PRO A 101 5.28 10.15 5.76
N ILE A 102 4.95 9.21 6.67
CA ILE A 102 4.47 7.87 6.33
C ILE A 102 3.10 7.61 6.97
N SER A 103 2.32 6.74 6.34
CA SER A 103 0.95 6.41 6.75
C SER A 103 0.61 4.96 6.41
N TRP A 104 -0.31 4.36 7.15
CA TRP A 104 -1.03 3.18 6.67
C TRP A 104 -2.29 3.58 5.92
N ILE A 105 -2.83 2.61 5.18
CA ILE A 105 -3.98 2.82 4.31
C ILE A 105 -5.13 1.90 4.74
N GLY A 106 -6.33 2.46 4.80
CA GLY A 106 -7.57 1.69 4.86
C GLY A 106 -8.45 1.92 3.64
N THR A 107 -9.44 1.04 3.47
CA THR A 107 -10.48 1.19 2.46
C THR A 107 -11.82 1.20 3.16
N CYS A 108 -12.41 2.38 3.30
CA CYS A 108 -13.65 2.56 4.06
C CYS A 108 -14.84 2.78 3.13
N ARG A 109 -15.98 2.20 3.47
CA ARG A 109 -17.23 2.45 2.75
C ARG A 109 -17.89 3.73 3.28
N ASN A 110 -18.16 4.68 2.38
CA ASN A 110 -18.94 5.87 2.70
C ASN A 110 -20.44 5.53 2.62
N PRO A 111 -21.20 5.67 3.72
CA PRO A 111 -22.64 5.35 3.71
C PRO A 111 -23.47 6.35 2.89
N ALA A 112 -22.95 7.56 2.61
CA ALA A 112 -23.69 8.57 1.85
C ALA A 112 -23.87 8.21 0.37
N ASP A 113 -22.89 7.54 -0.24
CA ASP A 113 -22.90 7.17 -1.67
C ASP A 113 -22.66 5.68 -1.91
N GLY A 114 -22.42 4.90 -0.85
CA GLY A 114 -22.14 3.47 -0.89
C GLY A 114 -20.78 3.08 -1.47
N LYS A 115 -19.94 4.05 -1.88
CA LYS A 115 -18.64 3.81 -2.50
C LYS A 115 -17.56 3.54 -1.47
N HIS A 116 -16.51 2.89 -1.91
CA HIS A 116 -15.33 2.64 -1.08
C HIS A 116 -14.27 3.69 -1.41
N TYR A 117 -13.59 4.19 -0.37
CA TYR A 117 -12.56 5.21 -0.50
C TYR A 117 -11.27 4.74 0.15
N VAL A 118 -10.16 5.08 -0.49
CA VAL A 118 -8.82 4.92 0.07
C VAL A 118 -8.58 6.05 1.06
N ILE A 119 -8.37 5.70 2.33
CA ILE A 119 -8.07 6.63 3.41
C ILE A 119 -6.62 6.42 3.84
N SER A 120 -5.84 7.50 3.85
CA SER A 120 -4.51 7.54 4.47
C SER A 120 -4.66 7.96 5.93
N TYR A 121 -4.18 7.12 6.84
CA TYR A 121 -4.13 7.44 8.26
C TYR A 121 -2.72 7.93 8.60
N THR A 122 -2.61 9.21 8.92
CA THR A 122 -1.33 9.85 9.23
C THR A 122 -1.31 10.21 10.71
N ASP A 123 -0.30 9.74 11.42
CA ASP A 123 -0.09 10.15 12.80
C ASP A 123 0.43 11.59 12.84
N CYS A 124 -0.03 12.34 13.82
CA CYS A 124 0.51 13.62 14.22
C CYS A 124 1.43 13.39 15.42
N CYS A 125 2.66 13.89 15.30
CA CYS A 125 3.80 13.48 16.10
C CYS A 125 4.46 14.68 16.80
N GLY A 126 5.38 14.40 17.73
CA GLY A 126 6.21 15.43 18.36
C GLY A 126 5.63 16.08 19.61
N ALA A 127 4.44 15.68 20.05
CA ALA A 127 3.82 16.12 21.30
C ALA A 127 3.33 14.91 22.11
N ALA A 128 3.05 15.13 23.40
CA ALA A 128 2.46 14.10 24.26
C ALA A 128 1.13 13.60 23.71
N GLN A 129 0.77 12.35 24.04
CA GLN A 129 -0.48 11.72 23.63
C GLN A 129 -1.69 12.57 24.01
N CYS A 130 -2.64 12.71 23.07
CA CYS A 130 -3.81 13.56 23.26
C CYS A 130 -4.74 13.07 24.38
N GLY A 131 -4.94 11.75 24.50
CA GLY A 131 -5.78 11.16 25.55
C GLY A 131 -7.29 11.37 25.38
N ARG A 132 -7.77 11.82 24.21
CA ARG A 132 -9.19 12.06 23.93
C ARG A 132 -9.65 11.27 22.72
N CYS A 133 -10.90 10.81 22.74
CA CYS A 133 -11.52 10.06 21.63
C CYS A 133 -10.65 8.89 21.18
N ALA A 134 -10.34 7.99 22.13
CA ALA A 134 -9.66 6.74 21.84
C ALA A 134 -10.55 5.87 20.96
N CYS A 135 -10.02 5.43 19.83
CA CYS A 135 -10.70 4.58 18.86
C CYS A 135 -9.79 3.43 18.46
N ASP A 136 -10.38 2.25 18.36
CA ASP A 136 -9.72 1.04 17.87
C ASP A 136 -10.63 0.39 16.82
N ARG A 137 -10.19 0.46 15.56
CA ARG A 137 -10.99 0.11 14.39
C ARG A 137 -10.09 -0.60 13.39
N ASP A 138 -10.43 -1.85 13.08
CA ASP A 138 -9.55 -2.77 12.35
C ASP A 138 -10.12 -3.26 11.01
N GLU A 139 -11.07 -2.53 10.38
CA GLU A 139 -11.69 -2.98 9.12
C GLU A 139 -10.63 -3.09 8.02
N GLY A 140 -10.31 -4.33 7.64
CA GLY A 140 -9.28 -4.63 6.64
C GLY A 140 -7.85 -4.29 7.08
N ALA A 141 -7.60 -4.20 8.39
CA ALA A 141 -6.25 -4.11 8.95
C ALA A 141 -5.50 -5.43 8.74
N THR A 142 -4.18 -5.33 8.55
CA THR A 142 -3.32 -6.49 8.34
C THR A 142 -2.35 -6.70 9.51
N PRO A 143 -1.80 -7.92 9.68
CA PRO A 143 -0.71 -8.16 10.62
C PRO A 143 0.53 -7.29 10.33
N ARG A 144 1.40 -7.13 11.33
CA ARG A 144 2.59 -6.25 11.26
C ARG A 144 3.57 -6.55 10.12
N TYR A 145 3.65 -7.80 9.66
CA TYR A 145 4.51 -8.16 8.54
C TYR A 145 3.99 -7.65 7.18
N LEU A 146 2.78 -7.10 7.13
CA LEU A 146 2.20 -6.36 6.00
C LEU A 146 1.96 -4.90 6.45
N PRO A 147 3.01 -4.08 6.56
CA PRO A 147 2.93 -2.78 7.22
C PRO A 147 1.96 -1.81 6.53
N GLN A 148 1.82 -1.84 5.20
CA GLN A 148 1.01 -0.89 4.44
C GLN A 148 -0.46 -0.70 4.90
N ARG A 149 -1.04 -1.67 5.61
CA ARG A 149 -2.42 -1.64 6.12
C ARG A 149 -2.52 -1.94 7.62
N THR A 150 -1.40 -2.04 8.33
CA THR A 150 -1.43 -2.29 9.77
C THR A 150 -1.53 -0.97 10.53
N ASN A 151 -2.49 -0.90 11.44
CA ASN A 151 -2.70 0.21 12.37
C ASN A 151 -2.05 -0.04 13.75
N MET A 152 -1.36 -1.18 13.93
CA MET A 152 -0.69 -1.55 15.19
C MET A 152 0.75 -1.02 15.30
N ILE A 153 1.20 -0.24 14.32
CA ILE A 153 2.52 0.41 14.30
C ILE A 153 2.32 1.88 14.60
N THR A 154 3.21 2.46 15.40
CA THR A 154 3.30 3.92 15.50
C THR A 154 3.89 4.49 14.21
N TRP A 155 3.11 5.17 13.40
CA TRP A 155 3.55 5.68 12.09
C TRP A 155 4.37 6.95 12.19
N CYS A 156 4.62 7.47 13.40
CA CYS A 156 5.60 8.53 13.64
C CYS A 156 7.07 8.11 13.37
N TYR A 157 7.39 6.82 13.26
CA TYR A 157 8.77 6.36 13.04
C TYR A 157 9.41 6.80 11.72
N GLY A 158 8.64 7.30 10.76
CA GLY A 158 9.19 7.87 9.52
C GLY A 158 9.59 9.35 9.61
N GLY A 159 9.21 10.04 10.68
CA GLY A 159 9.44 11.48 10.85
C GLY A 159 10.59 11.83 11.81
N VAL A 160 10.65 13.10 12.22
CA VAL A 160 11.69 13.62 13.14
C VAL A 160 11.49 13.21 14.60
N SER A 161 10.26 12.86 14.99
CA SER A 161 9.93 12.40 16.34
C SER A 161 9.05 11.17 16.27
N SER A 162 9.38 10.16 17.07
CA SER A 162 8.59 8.94 17.25
C SER A 162 7.46 9.10 18.29
N THR A 163 7.30 10.30 18.86
CA THR A 163 6.29 10.54 19.91
C THR A 163 4.92 10.73 19.26
N TYR A 164 4.01 9.79 19.51
CA TYR A 164 2.63 9.81 19.03
C TYR A 164 1.73 10.77 19.81
N ASN A 165 0.95 11.60 19.11
CA ASN A 165 -0.10 12.43 19.71
C ASN A 165 -1.52 11.93 19.38
N CYS A 166 -1.87 11.91 18.09
CA CYS A 166 -3.19 11.55 17.56
C CYS A 166 -3.08 11.15 16.08
N THR A 167 -4.15 10.67 15.47
CA THR A 167 -4.21 10.26 14.06
C THR A 167 -5.23 11.09 13.28
N VAL A 168 -4.86 11.52 12.07
CA VAL A 168 -5.77 12.11 11.06
C VAL A 168 -6.11 11.09 9.98
N SER A 169 -7.28 11.23 9.36
CA SER A 169 -7.76 10.43 8.24
C SER A 169 -7.96 11.32 7.01
N ARG A 170 -7.04 11.18 6.06
CA ARG A 170 -7.04 11.92 4.80
C ARG A 170 -7.67 11.07 3.70
N LEU A 171 -8.73 11.58 3.10
CA LEU A 171 -9.35 10.97 1.92
C LEU A 171 -8.42 11.14 0.71
N MET A 172 -8.05 10.03 0.08
CA MET A 172 -7.12 10.02 -1.05
C MET A 172 -7.86 9.93 -2.38
N SER A 173 -8.60 8.84 -2.58
CA SER A 173 -9.31 8.56 -3.84
C SER A 173 -10.47 7.60 -3.62
N VAL A 174 -11.33 7.46 -4.63
CA VAL A 174 -12.27 6.33 -4.72
C VAL A 174 -11.44 5.05 -4.88
N ALA A 175 -11.80 3.99 -4.16
CA ALA A 175 -11.23 2.67 -4.36
C ALA A 175 -11.92 2.03 -5.57
N GLU A 176 -11.21 1.93 -6.68
CA GLU A 176 -11.67 1.14 -7.82
C GLU A 176 -11.63 -0.35 -7.45
N VAL A 177 -12.77 -1.02 -7.57
CA VAL A 177 -12.83 -2.47 -7.55
C VAL A 177 -12.49 -2.91 -8.98
N ALA A 178 -11.32 -3.51 -9.17
CA ALA A 178 -10.99 -4.14 -10.44
C ALA A 178 -12.06 -5.19 -10.75
N LYS A 179 -12.73 -5.03 -11.89
CA LYS A 179 -13.73 -5.97 -12.39
C LYS A 179 -13.06 -7.14 -13.08
#